data_AF-A0A0K8TZC3-F1
#
_entry.id   AF-A0A0K8TZC3-F1
#
_cell.length_a   1.000
_cell.length_b   1.000
_cell.length_c   1.000
_cell.angle_alpha   90.00
_cell.angle_beta   90.00
_cell.angle_gamma   90.00
#
_symmetry.space_group_name_H-M   'P 1'
#
loop_
_entity.id
_entity.type
_entity.pdbx_description
1 polymer ?
#
loop_
_entity_poly.entity_id
_entity_poly.type
_entity_poly.pdbx_seq_one_letter_code
_entity_poly.pdbx_strand_id
1 'polypeptide(L)'
;MNQLPDDHFRYIYSSSLHEQVQIKVGTLEGKKRQPDFEKLLEDPILRFSGLYSEECPAFQIRLQVFNKNRPYCLPVTTSYKAFTKRWSWNEWVTLPLQFSDLPRTAMLVLTILDCAGAGKTTVIGGTAISLFGKNGLFRQGMFDLRVWLGVDGDGSYPTKTPGKGKESSKSQMQRLGKLAKKHRNGQMHKVDWLDRLTFREIEVINEREKRMSDYMYLMIEFPTAVFQEYYNYSIVYFEPEGDKSHKILTKPKLVTVPDSDILQVCCIFLLI
;
A
#
# COMPACT_ATOMS: atom_id res chain seq x y z
N MET A 1 40.73 5.58 -11.30
CA MET A 1 39.77 6.60 -11.79
C MET A 1 38.72 6.74 -10.71
N ASN A 2 38.89 7.73 -9.82
CA ASN A 2 38.04 7.91 -8.66
C ASN A 2 36.69 8.46 -9.13
N GLN A 3 35.66 7.61 -9.17
CA GLN A 3 34.28 8.07 -9.29
C GLN A 3 33.94 8.80 -7.99
N LEU A 4 33.91 10.13 -8.05
CA LEU A 4 33.28 10.94 -7.00
C LEU A 4 31.85 10.39 -6.79
N PRO A 5 31.40 10.19 -5.54
CA PRO A 5 29.99 9.91 -5.31
C PRO A 5 29.21 11.10 -5.85
N ASP A 6 28.44 10.88 -6.91
CA ASP A 6 27.52 11.87 -7.46
C ASP A 6 26.44 12.11 -6.40
N ASP A 7 26.69 13.06 -5.49
CA ASP A 7 25.81 13.45 -4.38
C ASP A 7 24.58 14.25 -4.88
N HIS A 8 24.19 14.01 -6.13
CA HIS A 8 23.06 14.68 -6.74
C HIS A 8 21.77 13.93 -6.37
N PHE A 9 20.96 14.56 -5.53
CA PHE A 9 19.63 14.05 -5.22
C PHE A 9 18.71 14.21 -6.43
N ARG A 10 18.50 13.12 -7.15
CA ARG A 10 17.63 13.05 -8.33
C ARG A 10 16.18 12.80 -7.92
N TYR A 11 15.28 13.68 -8.32
CA TYR A 11 13.86 13.57 -7.99
C TYR A 11 12.95 13.88 -9.18
N ILE A 12 11.74 13.32 -9.13
CA ILE A 12 10.69 13.54 -10.12
C ILE A 12 9.42 13.93 -9.37
N TYR A 13 8.69 14.92 -9.87
CA TYR A 13 7.42 15.32 -9.30
C TYR A 13 6.30 14.33 -9.64
N SER A 14 5.46 14.01 -8.66
CA SER A 14 4.29 13.15 -8.86
C SER A 14 3.37 13.71 -9.95
N SER A 15 3.17 15.03 -10.00
CA SER A 15 2.34 15.72 -10.99
C SER A 15 2.80 15.56 -12.44
N SER A 16 4.06 15.24 -12.66
CA SER A 16 4.63 15.07 -14.01
C SER A 16 4.56 13.60 -14.49
N LEU A 17 4.24 12.67 -13.60
CA LEU A 17 4.17 11.23 -13.89
C LEU A 17 2.74 10.81 -14.19
N HIS A 18 2.48 10.50 -15.46
CA HIS A 18 1.18 10.06 -15.97
C HIS A 18 1.05 8.52 -16.04
N GLU A 19 1.95 7.81 -15.36
CA GLU A 19 1.95 6.35 -15.30
C GLU A 19 1.03 5.84 -14.19
N GLN A 20 0.49 4.64 -14.40
CA GLN A 20 -0.33 3.97 -13.39
C GLN A 20 0.52 3.42 -12.25
N VAL A 21 -0.01 3.50 -11.04
CA VAL A 21 0.67 3.02 -9.83
C VAL A 21 0.60 1.49 -9.80
N GLN A 22 1.75 0.85 -9.94
CA GLN A 22 1.87 -0.60 -9.81
C GLN A 22 2.38 -0.95 -8.42
N ILE A 23 1.88 -2.04 -7.84
CA ILE A 23 2.33 -2.54 -6.55
C ILE A 23 2.52 -4.04 -6.68
N LYS A 24 3.69 -4.52 -6.31
CA LYS A 24 3.97 -5.94 -6.34
C LYS A 24 3.56 -6.58 -5.03
N VAL A 25 2.72 -7.59 -5.13
CA VAL A 25 2.34 -8.44 -4.00
C VAL A 25 3.27 -9.64 -3.99
N GLY A 26 4.01 -9.78 -2.90
CA GLY A 26 5.07 -10.77 -2.76
C GLY A 26 4.59 -12.05 -2.10
N THR A 27 5.06 -12.26 -0.88
CA THR A 27 4.79 -13.46 -0.07
C THR A 27 3.98 -13.11 1.17
N LEU A 28 3.14 -14.05 1.59
CA LEU A 28 2.50 -14.02 2.91
C LEU A 28 3.14 -15.11 3.78
N GLU A 29 3.61 -14.70 4.94
CA GLU A 29 4.34 -15.57 5.87
C GLU A 29 3.79 -15.39 7.28
N GLY A 30 3.75 -16.47 8.06
CA GLY A 30 3.32 -16.43 9.45
C GLY A 30 2.49 -17.65 9.81
N LYS A 31 2.28 -17.84 11.11
CA LYS A 31 1.47 -18.95 11.59
C LYS A 31 -0.01 -18.57 11.50
N LYS A 32 -0.81 -19.48 10.95
CA LYS A 32 -2.26 -19.41 11.10
C LYS A 32 -2.57 -19.55 12.58
N ARG A 33 -3.28 -18.57 13.16
CA ARG A 33 -3.89 -18.77 14.46
C ARG A 33 -5.10 -19.68 14.23
N GLN A 34 -5.12 -20.86 14.86
CA GLN A 34 -6.31 -21.70 14.88
C GLN A 34 -7.49 -20.88 15.43
N PRO A 35 -8.71 -21.09 14.91
CA PRO A 35 -9.86 -20.34 15.38
C PRO A 35 -10.18 -20.77 16.81
N ASP A 36 -10.73 -19.85 17.60
CA ASP A 36 -11.37 -20.26 18.85
C ASP A 36 -12.49 -21.25 18.54
N PHE A 37 -12.53 -22.35 19.30
CA PHE A 37 -13.51 -23.44 19.14
C PHE A 37 -14.96 -22.94 19.15
N GLU A 38 -15.23 -21.81 19.83
CA GLU A 38 -16.54 -21.15 19.86
C GLU A 38 -17.01 -20.73 18.46
N LYS A 39 -16.12 -20.17 17.63
CA LYS A 39 -16.47 -19.73 16.26
C LYS A 39 -16.74 -20.92 15.33
N LEU A 40 -16.06 -22.05 15.57
CA LEU A 40 -16.34 -23.30 14.86
C LEU A 40 -17.67 -23.95 15.27
N LEU A 41 -18.14 -23.67 16.50
CA LEU A 41 -19.46 -24.09 16.97
C LEU A 41 -20.58 -23.25 16.34
N GLU A 42 -20.35 -21.94 16.18
CA GLU A 42 -21.32 -21.01 15.57
C GLU A 42 -21.53 -21.30 14.08
N ASP A 43 -20.45 -21.52 13.32
CA ASP A 43 -20.52 -21.82 11.89
C ASP A 43 -19.76 -23.11 11.54
N PRO A 44 -20.44 -24.28 11.46
CA PRO A 44 -19.80 -25.55 11.11
C PRO A 44 -19.23 -25.56 9.68
N ILE A 45 -19.67 -24.64 8.81
CA ILE A 45 -19.14 -24.44 7.46
C ILE A 45 -17.71 -23.88 7.49
N LEU A 46 -17.31 -23.20 8.56
CA LEU A 46 -15.92 -22.77 8.76
C LEU A 46 -14.98 -23.97 8.78
N ARG A 47 -15.39 -25.19 9.18
CA ARG A 47 -14.52 -26.38 9.10
C ARG A 47 -14.03 -26.67 7.67
N PHE A 48 -14.78 -26.25 6.66
CA PHE A 48 -14.46 -26.41 5.24
C PHE A 48 -13.81 -25.17 4.61
N SER A 49 -13.69 -24.06 5.34
CA SER A 49 -12.89 -22.93 4.88
C SER A 49 -11.42 -23.38 4.79
N GLY A 50 -10.70 -22.92 3.76
CA GLY A 50 -9.33 -23.33 3.50
C GLY A 50 -8.36 -22.83 4.59
N LEU A 51 -8.80 -21.90 5.45
CA LEU A 51 -8.14 -21.65 6.72
C LEU A 51 -7.94 -22.93 7.55
N TYR A 52 -8.84 -23.91 7.42
CA TYR A 52 -9.00 -25.07 8.31
C TYR A 52 -8.95 -26.44 7.62
N SER A 53 -9.27 -26.54 6.32
CA SER A 53 -9.33 -27.84 5.60
C SER A 53 -8.10 -28.17 4.74
N GLU A 54 -7.33 -27.17 4.30
CA GLU A 54 -6.19 -27.38 3.38
C GLU A 54 -4.86 -26.94 4.00
N GLU A 55 -3.79 -27.68 3.68
CA GLU A 55 -2.41 -27.33 4.06
C GLU A 55 -2.03 -25.91 3.58
N CYS A 56 -2.62 -25.43 2.47
CA CYS A 56 -2.42 -24.09 1.91
C CYS A 56 -3.68 -23.58 1.16
N PRO A 57 -4.58 -22.83 1.82
CA PRO A 57 -5.74 -22.21 1.17
C PRO A 57 -5.37 -21.27 0.05
N ALA A 58 -6.25 -21.21 -0.95
CA ALA A 58 -6.20 -20.20 -1.98
C ALA A 58 -6.73 -18.86 -1.45
N PHE A 59 -5.80 -17.93 -1.20
CA PHE A 59 -6.11 -16.57 -0.79
C PHE A 59 -6.07 -15.62 -1.98
N GLN A 60 -6.92 -14.59 -1.91
CA GLN A 60 -6.84 -13.42 -2.78
C GLN A 60 -6.56 -12.19 -1.92
N ILE A 61 -5.79 -11.25 -2.47
CA ILE A 61 -5.47 -9.99 -1.83
C ILE A 61 -6.18 -8.89 -2.60
N ARG A 62 -7.04 -8.16 -1.90
CA ARG A 62 -7.74 -6.98 -2.41
C ARG A 62 -6.95 -5.73 -2.01
N LEU A 63 -6.50 -4.97 -2.98
CA LEU A 63 -5.80 -3.71 -2.84
C LEU A 63 -6.78 -2.57 -3.09
N GLN A 64 -6.85 -1.61 -2.17
CA GLN A 64 -7.67 -0.41 -2.34
C GLN A 64 -6.95 0.80 -1.75
N VAL A 65 -7.01 1.92 -2.45
CA VAL A 65 -6.45 3.19 -1.97
C VAL A 65 -7.55 4.01 -1.30
N PHE A 66 -7.23 4.51 -0.10
CA PHE A 66 -8.08 5.38 0.69
C PHE A 66 -7.41 6.74 0.88
N ASN A 67 -8.24 7.78 0.98
CA ASN A 67 -7.82 9.12 1.36
C ASN A 67 -8.79 9.66 2.42
N LYS A 68 -8.28 10.01 3.61
CA LYS A 68 -9.09 10.51 4.74
C LYS A 68 -10.35 9.66 5.01
N ASN A 69 -10.18 8.33 5.09
CA ASN A 69 -11.26 7.35 5.31
C ASN A 69 -12.31 7.23 4.18
N ARG A 70 -12.03 7.80 3.00
CA ARG A 70 -12.86 7.62 1.80
C ARG A 70 -12.11 6.78 0.77
N PRO A 71 -12.76 5.80 0.12
CA PRO A 71 -12.13 5.05 -0.96
C PRO A 71 -11.85 6.03 -2.10
N TYR A 72 -10.60 6.08 -2.55
CA TYR A 72 -10.17 6.95 -3.64
C TYR A 72 -10.24 6.23 -4.99
N CYS A 73 -10.06 4.91 -5.01
CA CYS A 73 -10.17 4.09 -6.20
C CYS A 73 -11.01 2.84 -5.97
N LEU A 74 -11.37 2.21 -7.09
CA LEU A 74 -11.97 0.89 -7.11
C LEU A 74 -10.98 -0.14 -6.53
N PRO A 75 -11.48 -1.13 -5.77
CA PRO A 75 -10.64 -2.21 -5.27
C PRO A 75 -10.17 -3.09 -6.42
N VAL A 76 -8.90 -3.46 -6.41
CA VAL A 76 -8.28 -4.39 -7.37
C VAL A 76 -7.87 -5.64 -6.62
N THR A 77 -8.17 -6.81 -7.15
CA THR A 77 -7.77 -8.09 -6.55
C THR A 77 -6.59 -8.70 -7.30
N THR A 78 -5.72 -9.37 -6.57
CA THR A 78 -4.68 -10.24 -7.13
C THR A 78 -5.28 -11.41 -7.90
N SER A 79 -4.48 -12.02 -8.78
CA SER A 79 -4.86 -13.24 -9.48
C SER A 79 -5.09 -14.39 -8.49
N TYR A 80 -6.09 -15.23 -8.77
CA TYR A 80 -6.28 -16.48 -8.03
C TYR A 80 -5.11 -17.43 -8.30
N LYS A 81 -4.50 -17.94 -7.23
CA LYS A 81 -3.48 -19.01 -7.31
C LYS A 81 -3.80 -20.07 -6.28
N ALA A 82 -3.77 -21.33 -6.71
CA ALA A 82 -3.77 -22.46 -5.80
C ALA A 82 -2.36 -22.62 -5.22
N PHE A 83 -2.23 -22.54 -3.91
CA PHE A 83 -0.94 -22.61 -3.24
C PHE A 83 -0.69 -24.02 -2.72
N THR A 84 0.52 -24.55 -2.92
CA THR A 84 0.86 -25.91 -2.45
C THR A 84 1.66 -25.88 -1.15
N LYS A 85 2.69 -25.02 -1.06
CA LYS A 85 3.65 -25.01 0.07
C LYS A 85 3.86 -23.63 0.71
N ARG A 86 3.69 -22.56 -0.05
CA ARG A 86 3.90 -21.16 0.39
C ARG A 86 2.94 -20.24 -0.35
N TRP A 87 2.45 -19.22 0.33
CA TRP A 87 1.70 -18.14 -0.28
C TRP A 87 2.65 -17.16 -0.96
N SER A 88 2.86 -17.34 -2.27
CA SER A 88 3.70 -16.48 -3.09
C SER A 88 2.94 -16.07 -4.34
N TRP A 89 2.50 -14.82 -4.38
CA TRP A 89 1.87 -14.25 -5.58
C TRP A 89 2.96 -13.79 -6.55
N ASN A 90 3.94 -13.04 -6.05
CA ASN A 90 5.03 -12.44 -6.83
C ASN A 90 4.52 -11.77 -8.12
N GLU A 91 3.42 -11.02 -8.02
CA GLU A 91 2.74 -10.40 -9.16
C GLU A 91 2.66 -8.88 -8.99
N TRP A 92 2.80 -8.17 -10.10
CA TRP A 92 2.56 -6.73 -10.15
C TRP A 92 1.08 -6.47 -10.38
N VAL A 93 0.43 -5.85 -9.40
CA VAL A 93 -0.96 -5.41 -9.49
C VAL A 93 -0.96 -3.93 -9.89
N THR A 94 -1.63 -3.61 -11.00
CA THR A 94 -1.78 -2.24 -11.46
C THR A 94 -3.05 -1.64 -10.88
N LEU A 95 -2.91 -0.53 -10.15
CA LEU A 95 -4.05 0.21 -9.61
C LEU A 95 -4.61 1.16 -10.69
N PRO A 96 -5.93 1.40 -10.72
CA PRO A 96 -6.57 2.34 -11.65
C PRO A 96 -6.36 3.80 -11.18
N LEU A 97 -5.12 4.17 -10.89
CA LEU A 97 -4.71 5.48 -10.40
C LEU A 97 -3.37 5.86 -11.01
N GLN A 98 -3.23 7.11 -11.44
CA GLN A 98 -1.95 7.64 -11.89
C GLN A 98 -1.17 8.23 -10.72
N PHE A 99 0.15 8.37 -10.88
CA PHE A 99 1.00 9.04 -9.90
C PHE A 99 0.64 10.52 -9.71
N SER A 100 0.18 11.20 -10.76
CA SER A 100 -0.32 12.58 -10.74
C SER A 100 -1.54 12.76 -9.83
N ASP A 101 -2.41 11.77 -9.77
CA ASP A 101 -3.67 11.83 -9.03
C ASP A 101 -3.54 11.41 -7.56
N LEU A 102 -2.37 10.93 -7.14
CA LEU A 102 -2.18 10.41 -5.80
C LEU A 102 -2.08 11.53 -4.75
N PRO A 103 -3.01 11.61 -3.78
CA PRO A 103 -2.92 12.60 -2.71
C PRO A 103 -1.80 12.26 -1.71
N ARG A 104 -1.21 13.28 -1.06
CA ARG A 104 -0.18 13.09 -0.03
C ARG A 104 -0.61 12.17 1.12
N THR A 105 -1.90 12.19 1.46
CA THR A 105 -2.51 11.38 2.52
C THR A 105 -3.03 10.03 2.04
N ALA A 106 -2.66 9.59 0.83
CA ALA A 106 -3.07 8.30 0.29
C ALA A 106 -2.55 7.13 1.14
N MET A 107 -3.49 6.27 1.53
CA MET A 107 -3.28 5.05 2.29
C MET A 107 -3.63 3.86 1.40
N LEU A 108 -2.67 2.98 1.18
CA LEU A 108 -2.90 1.68 0.57
C LEU A 108 -3.39 0.71 1.63
N VAL A 109 -4.55 0.13 1.39
CA VAL A 109 -5.17 -0.90 2.22
C VAL A 109 -5.15 -2.21 1.45
N LEU A 110 -4.57 -3.24 2.06
CA LEU A 110 -4.60 -4.60 1.56
C LEU A 110 -5.47 -5.46 2.49
N THR A 111 -6.46 -6.14 1.92
CA THR A 111 -7.33 -7.09 2.63
C THR A 111 -7.11 -8.47 2.05
N ILE A 112 -6.80 -9.43 2.90
CA ILE A 112 -6.63 -10.84 2.54
C ILE A 112 -8.00 -11.52 2.67
N LEU A 113 -8.44 -12.15 1.60
CA LEU A 113 -9.73 -12.81 1.45
C LEU A 113 -9.50 -14.32 1.24
N ASP A 114 -10.31 -15.13 1.93
CA ASP A 114 -10.41 -16.56 1.70
C ASP A 114 -11.40 -16.84 0.57
N CYS A 115 -11.02 -17.67 -0.40
CA CYS A 115 -11.86 -18.06 -1.54
C CYS A 115 -12.54 -19.43 -1.35
N ALA A 116 -12.57 -19.96 -0.13
CA ALA A 116 -12.92 -21.36 0.13
C ALA A 116 -14.41 -21.75 0.00
N GLY A 117 -15.32 -20.84 -0.38
CA GLY A 117 -16.76 -21.14 -0.43
C GLY A 117 -17.44 -20.72 -1.73
N ALA A 118 -18.59 -21.34 -2.05
CA ALA A 118 -19.44 -21.08 -3.20
C ALA A 118 -19.93 -19.60 -3.27
N GLY A 119 -19.05 -18.70 -3.72
CA GLY A 119 -19.31 -17.27 -3.85
C GLY A 119 -19.17 -16.44 -2.56
N LYS A 120 -18.85 -17.05 -1.41
CA LYS A 120 -18.61 -16.33 -0.15
C LYS A 120 -17.11 -16.11 0.05
N THR A 121 -16.70 -14.85 0.10
CA THR A 121 -15.33 -14.45 0.45
C THR A 121 -15.28 -13.99 1.91
N THR A 122 -14.46 -14.66 2.71
CA THR A 122 -14.30 -14.32 4.13
C THR A 122 -13.03 -13.50 4.32
N VAL A 123 -13.12 -12.43 5.10
CA VAL A 123 -11.95 -11.60 5.42
C VAL A 123 -11.08 -12.30 6.44
N ILE A 124 -9.83 -12.56 6.08
CA ILE A 124 -8.84 -13.18 6.96
C ILE A 124 -8.07 -12.13 7.74
N GLY A 125 -7.75 -11.02 7.09
CA GLY A 125 -7.05 -9.93 7.75
C GLY A 125 -6.72 -8.76 6.84
N GLY A 126 -6.42 -7.64 7.50
CA GLY A 126 -6.19 -6.36 6.86
C GLY A 126 -4.83 -5.79 7.23
N THR A 127 -4.24 -5.03 6.32
CA THR A 127 -3.05 -4.23 6.58
C THR A 127 -3.12 -2.93 5.79
N ALA A 128 -2.63 -1.84 6.38
CA ALA A 128 -2.63 -0.53 5.76
C ALA A 128 -1.25 0.13 5.84
N ILE A 129 -0.83 0.77 4.76
CA ILE A 129 0.43 1.51 4.64
C ILE A 129 0.23 2.82 3.86
N SER A 130 0.89 3.89 4.27
CA SER A 130 0.90 5.15 3.51
C SER A 130 1.72 5.02 2.23
N LEU A 131 1.22 5.51 1.09
CA LEU A 131 1.97 5.52 -0.17
C LEU A 131 3.14 6.51 -0.11
N PHE A 132 2.92 7.68 0.50
CA PHE A 132 3.96 8.66 0.76
C PHE A 132 4.51 8.54 2.18
N GLY A 133 5.82 8.78 2.31
CA GLY A 133 6.49 8.95 3.60
C GLY A 133 6.20 10.32 4.22
N LYS A 134 6.70 10.55 5.44
CA LYS A 134 6.55 11.83 6.15
C LYS A 134 7.08 13.02 5.35
N ASN A 135 8.17 12.78 4.61
CA ASN A 135 8.86 13.78 3.81
C ASN A 135 8.20 14.05 2.45
N GLY A 136 7.03 13.47 2.16
CA GLY A 136 6.37 13.60 0.85
C GLY A 136 7.00 12.77 -0.26
N LEU A 137 7.98 11.91 0.05
CA LEU A 137 8.57 10.97 -0.90
C LEU A 137 7.70 9.72 -1.04
N PHE A 138 7.46 9.27 -2.26
CA PHE A 138 6.84 7.98 -2.52
C PHE A 138 7.69 6.85 -1.94
N ARG A 139 7.05 5.86 -1.33
CA ARG A 139 7.76 4.69 -0.82
C ARG A 139 8.25 3.84 -1.98
N GLN A 140 9.50 3.43 -1.94
CA GLN A 140 10.13 2.58 -2.96
C GLN A 140 10.77 1.36 -2.30
N GLY A 141 10.76 0.24 -3.02
CA GLY A 141 11.37 -1.02 -2.59
C GLY A 141 10.44 -1.89 -1.75
N MET A 142 11.05 -2.89 -1.08
CA MET A 142 10.36 -3.96 -0.37
C MET A 142 9.96 -3.55 1.05
N PHE A 143 8.77 -3.96 1.47
CA PHE A 143 8.24 -3.74 2.80
C PHE A 143 7.53 -4.98 3.31
N ASP A 144 7.97 -5.47 4.46
CA ASP A 144 7.22 -6.42 5.26
C ASP A 144 6.18 -5.67 6.10
N LEU A 145 4.90 -5.98 5.89
CA LEU A 145 3.78 -5.41 6.61
C LEU A 145 3.17 -6.43 7.54
N ARG A 146 2.94 -6.05 8.80
CA ARG A 146 2.14 -6.86 9.71
C ARG A 146 0.68 -6.89 9.26
N VAL A 147 0.08 -8.07 9.31
CA VAL A 147 -1.34 -8.32 9.02
C VAL A 147 -2.12 -8.43 10.33
N TRP A 148 -3.29 -7.81 10.38
CA TRP A 148 -4.22 -7.89 11.49
C TRP A 148 -5.29 -8.93 11.16
N LEU A 149 -5.24 -10.07 11.85
CA LEU A 149 -6.17 -11.18 11.62
C LEU A 149 -7.59 -10.82 12.08
N GLY A 150 -8.60 -11.22 11.31
CA GLY A 150 -10.01 -11.05 11.60
C GLY A 150 -10.51 -9.59 11.53
N VAL A 151 -9.69 -8.67 11.03
CA VAL A 151 -10.04 -7.25 10.92
C VAL A 151 -9.90 -6.82 9.46
N ASP A 152 -10.93 -6.18 8.93
CA ASP A 152 -10.87 -5.54 7.61
C ASP A 152 -9.81 -4.44 7.57
N GLY A 153 -9.19 -4.26 6.41
CA GLY A 153 -8.19 -3.21 6.24
C GLY A 153 -8.80 -1.82 6.43
N ASP A 154 -8.24 -1.04 7.35
CA ASP A 154 -8.74 0.30 7.66
C ASP A 154 -7.91 1.39 6.94
N GLY A 155 -8.59 2.20 6.12
CA GLY A 155 -8.03 3.33 5.38
C GLY A 155 -8.05 4.66 6.13
N SER A 156 -8.47 4.68 7.40
CA SER A 156 -8.47 5.88 8.22
C SER A 156 -7.05 6.36 8.59
N TYR A 157 -6.93 7.63 8.99
CA TYR A 157 -5.69 8.20 9.52
C TYR A 157 -5.95 8.79 10.91
N PRO A 158 -5.41 8.22 11.99
CA PRO A 158 -4.55 7.02 12.05
C PRO A 158 -5.33 5.70 11.83
N THR A 159 -4.75 4.79 11.05
CA THR A 159 -5.35 3.47 10.72
C THR A 159 -5.42 2.56 11.95
N LYS A 160 -6.52 1.81 12.09
CA LYS A 160 -6.66 0.71 13.06
C LYS A 160 -5.81 -0.51 12.72
N THR A 161 -5.42 -0.67 11.46
CA THR A 161 -4.62 -1.82 10.96
C THR A 161 -3.25 -1.37 10.42
N PRO A 162 -2.38 -0.74 11.23
CA PRO A 162 -1.10 -0.25 10.73
C PRO A 162 -0.19 -1.44 10.36
N GLY A 163 0.24 -1.50 9.11
CA GLY A 163 1.23 -2.48 8.64
C GLY A 163 2.62 -2.21 9.20
N LYS A 164 2.91 -0.95 9.58
CA LYS A 164 4.12 -0.52 10.28
C LYS A 164 3.76 0.03 11.66
N GLY A 165 3.70 -0.84 12.66
CA GLY A 165 3.36 -0.45 14.04
C GLY A 165 4.45 0.38 14.74
N LYS A 166 4.07 1.10 15.82
CA LYS A 166 5.00 1.87 16.67
C LYS A 166 6.01 0.98 17.41
N GLU A 167 5.60 -0.22 17.83
CA GLU A 167 6.52 -1.20 18.44
C GLU A 167 7.52 -1.79 17.45
N SER A 168 7.18 -1.70 16.15
CA SER A 168 8.02 -2.23 15.07
C SER A 168 9.34 -1.46 14.92
N SER A 169 9.48 -0.26 15.50
CA SER A 169 10.79 0.42 15.54
C SER A 169 11.81 -0.28 16.44
N LYS A 170 11.38 -1.16 17.36
CA LYS A 170 12.27 -2.01 18.19
C LYS A 170 12.55 -3.37 17.56
N SER A 171 11.78 -3.79 16.57
CA SER A 171 11.99 -5.05 15.85
C SER A 171 13.27 -4.99 15.03
N GLN A 172 14.05 -6.07 15.09
CA GLN A 172 15.32 -6.15 14.36
C GLN A 172 15.09 -6.07 12.85
N MET A 173 14.02 -6.68 12.34
CA MET A 173 13.60 -6.58 10.93
C MET A 173 13.55 -5.13 10.42
N GLN A 174 12.95 -4.20 11.17
CA GLN A 174 12.88 -2.80 10.71
C GLN A 174 14.24 -2.10 10.79
N ARG A 175 15.05 -2.40 11.81
CA ARG A 175 16.40 -1.84 11.93
C ARG A 175 17.27 -2.29 10.75
N LEU A 176 17.23 -3.58 10.41
CA LEU A 176 17.94 -4.16 9.27
C LEU A 176 17.40 -3.61 7.94
N GLY A 177 16.08 -3.49 7.79
CA GLY A 177 15.47 -2.88 6.60
C GLY A 177 15.86 -1.41 6.39
N LYS A 178 16.00 -0.62 7.48
CA LYS A 178 16.53 0.75 7.40
C LYS A 178 17.99 0.76 6.92
N LEU A 179 18.81 -0.16 7.43
CA LEU A 179 20.22 -0.26 7.05
C LEU A 179 20.38 -0.72 5.59
N ALA A 180 19.59 -1.71 5.15
CA ALA A 180 19.53 -2.15 3.77
C ALA A 180 19.11 -1.02 2.83
N LYS A 181 18.17 -0.16 3.25
CA LYS A 181 17.79 1.04 2.49
C LYS A 181 18.95 2.04 2.39
N LYS A 182 19.68 2.30 3.48
CA LYS A 182 20.86 3.19 3.45
C LYS A 182 21.92 2.67 2.49
N HIS A 183 22.15 1.36 2.50
CA HIS A 183 23.05 0.71 1.56
C HIS A 183 22.59 0.85 0.10
N ARG A 184 21.31 0.58 -0.18
CA ARG A 184 20.73 0.76 -1.53
C ARG A 184 20.84 2.21 -2.02
N ASN A 185 20.66 3.18 -1.12
CA ASN A 185 20.78 4.61 -1.40
C ASN A 185 22.23 5.08 -1.58
N GLY A 186 23.24 4.21 -1.50
CA GLY A 186 24.65 4.57 -1.68
C GLY A 186 25.26 5.32 -0.49
N GLN A 187 24.58 5.39 0.66
CA GLN A 187 25.10 6.02 1.87
C GLN A 187 26.12 5.14 2.62
N MET A 188 26.35 3.93 2.13
CA MET A 188 27.30 2.97 2.67
C MET A 188 28.18 2.46 1.53
N HIS A 189 29.43 2.14 1.87
CA HIS A 189 30.37 1.56 0.91
C HIS A 189 29.89 0.17 0.49
N LYS A 190 29.79 -0.06 -0.82
CA LYS A 190 29.39 -1.35 -1.39
C LYS A 190 30.58 -2.29 -1.44
N VAL A 191 30.42 -3.51 -0.96
CA VAL A 191 31.42 -4.57 -1.01
C VAL A 191 30.70 -5.85 -1.42
N ASP A 192 30.62 -6.11 -2.73
CA ASP A 192 29.70 -7.10 -3.32
C ASP A 192 29.72 -8.49 -2.65
N TRP A 193 30.91 -9.00 -2.30
CA TRP A 193 31.03 -10.31 -1.66
C TRP A 193 30.48 -10.33 -0.23
N LEU A 194 30.71 -9.25 0.53
CA LEU A 194 30.23 -9.09 1.90
C LEU A 194 28.74 -8.76 1.91
N ASP A 195 28.29 -7.94 0.98
CA ASP A 195 26.89 -7.56 0.81
C ASP A 195 26.04 -8.79 0.50
N ARG A 196 26.52 -9.72 -0.34
CA ARG A 196 25.82 -10.99 -0.59
C ARG A 196 25.65 -11.83 0.68
N LEU A 197 26.68 -11.94 1.50
CA LEU A 197 26.62 -12.69 2.76
C LEU A 197 25.69 -12.01 3.78
N THR A 198 25.81 -10.69 3.91
CA THR A 198 24.99 -9.92 4.86
C THR A 198 23.53 -9.89 4.46
N PHE A 199 23.19 -9.74 3.18
CA PHE A 199 21.80 -9.81 2.71
C PHE A 199 21.16 -11.17 2.95
N ARG A 200 21.92 -12.25 2.72
CA ARG A 200 21.46 -13.60 3.05
C ARG A 200 21.20 -13.75 4.54
N GLU A 201 22.11 -13.26 5.38
CA GLU A 201 21.93 -13.33 6.83
C GLU A 201 20.74 -12.51 7.31
N ILE A 202 20.52 -11.32 6.73
CA ILE A 202 19.34 -10.48 7.00
C ILE A 202 18.05 -11.24 6.66
N GLU A 203 18.01 -11.96 5.53
CA GLU A 203 16.85 -12.76 5.13
C GLU A 203 16.58 -13.89 6.14
N VAL A 204 17.62 -14.60 6.58
CA VAL A 204 17.51 -15.67 7.59
C VAL A 204 17.03 -15.13 8.93
N ILE A 205 17.55 -13.98 9.38
CA ILE A 205 17.10 -13.33 10.62
C ILE A 205 15.63 -12.91 10.50
N ASN A 206 15.24 -12.31 9.38
CA ASN A 206 13.86 -11.91 9.12
C ASN A 206 12.92 -13.12 9.12
N GLU A 207 13.28 -14.21 8.43
CA GLU A 207 12.49 -15.44 8.40
C GLU A 207 12.33 -16.03 9.81
N ARG A 208 13.42 -16.05 10.60
CA ARG A 208 13.40 -16.53 11.98
C ARG A 208 12.49 -15.68 12.86
N GLU A 209 12.57 -14.35 12.78
CA GLU A 209 11.73 -13.43 13.55
C GLU A 209 10.25 -13.57 13.17
N LYS A 210 9.95 -13.70 11.87
CA LYS A 210 8.59 -13.97 11.37
C LYS A 210 8.05 -15.31 11.89
N ARG A 211 8.87 -16.36 11.94
CA ARG A 211 8.47 -17.70 12.42
C ARG A 211 8.26 -17.76 13.94
N MET A 212 9.01 -16.96 14.69
CA MET A 212 8.87 -16.84 16.14
C MET A 212 7.71 -15.91 16.55
N SER A 213 7.30 -15.00 15.65
CA SER A 213 6.16 -14.12 15.87
C SER A 213 4.83 -14.87 15.71
N ASP A 214 3.83 -14.50 16.52
CA ASP A 214 2.44 -14.96 16.37
C ASP A 214 1.64 -14.19 15.32
N TYR A 215 2.30 -13.27 14.60
CA TYR A 215 1.68 -12.42 13.61
C TYR A 215 1.93 -12.93 12.19
N MET A 216 1.00 -12.63 11.29
CA MET A 216 1.24 -12.76 9.85
C MET A 216 1.89 -11.51 9.29
N TYR A 217 2.74 -11.70 8.29
CA TYR A 217 3.46 -10.67 7.57
C TYR A 217 3.23 -10.82 6.07
N LEU A 218 2.81 -9.74 5.42
CA LEU A 218 2.66 -9.64 3.98
C LEU A 218 3.81 -8.79 3.43
N MET A 219 4.60 -9.37 2.54
CA MET A 219 5.63 -8.65 1.80
C MET A 219 5.01 -7.98 0.57
N ILE A 220 5.20 -6.67 0.47
CA ILE A 220 4.87 -5.89 -0.72
C ILE A 220 6.10 -5.16 -1.24
N GLU A 221 6.16 -4.93 -2.54
CA GLU A 221 7.22 -4.16 -3.18
C GLU A 221 6.62 -2.99 -3.97
N PHE A 222 7.10 -1.79 -3.65
CA PHE A 222 6.77 -0.57 -4.40
C PHE A 222 7.73 -0.37 -5.56
N PRO A 223 7.24 0.20 -6.67
CA PRO A 223 8.02 0.45 -7.86
C PRO A 223 9.14 1.44 -7.54
N THR A 224 10.30 1.20 -8.13
CA THR A 224 11.45 2.08 -8.02
C THR A 224 11.59 2.81 -9.35
N ALA A 225 11.61 4.14 -9.33
CA ALA A 225 11.84 4.93 -10.54
C ALA A 225 13.33 4.89 -10.86
N VAL A 226 13.68 4.18 -11.93
CA VAL A 226 15.06 4.05 -12.41
C VAL A 226 15.11 4.57 -13.85
N PHE A 227 16.04 5.47 -14.13
CA PHE A 227 16.31 5.97 -15.47
C PHE A 227 17.61 5.37 -15.99
N GLN A 228 17.56 4.78 -17.19
CA GLN A 228 18.72 4.16 -17.87
C GLN A 228 19.49 3.17 -16.97
N GLU A 229 18.79 2.44 -16.10
CA GLU A 229 19.32 1.39 -15.20
C GLU A 229 20.35 1.82 -14.14
N TYR A 230 20.92 3.03 -14.22
CA TYR A 230 21.95 3.51 -13.30
C TYR A 230 21.46 4.57 -12.32
N TYR A 231 20.43 5.33 -12.67
CA TYR A 231 20.01 6.50 -11.88
C TYR A 231 18.69 6.24 -11.17
N ASN A 232 18.76 6.14 -9.84
CA ASN A 232 17.60 6.05 -8.97
C ASN A 232 16.99 7.44 -8.77
N TYR A 233 15.72 7.60 -9.12
CA TYR A 233 14.95 8.82 -8.88
C TYR A 233 13.98 8.63 -7.72
N SER A 234 13.93 9.63 -6.83
CA SER A 234 12.91 9.68 -5.79
C SER A 234 11.68 10.44 -6.29
N ILE A 235 10.50 9.82 -6.21
CA ILE A 235 9.25 10.51 -6.58
C ILE A 235 8.82 11.40 -5.41
N VAL A 236 8.75 12.70 -5.63
CA VAL A 236 8.35 13.72 -4.67
C VAL A 236 6.91 14.13 -4.96
N TYR A 237 6.06 14.12 -3.94
CA TYR A 237 4.71 14.66 -4.05
C TYR A 237 4.77 16.17 -4.32
N PHE A 238 4.14 16.59 -5.41
CA PHE A 238 3.97 17.99 -5.75
C PHE A 238 2.58 18.22 -6.33
N GLU A 239 1.92 19.26 -5.84
CA GLU A 239 0.61 19.68 -6.31
C GLU A 239 0.77 21.11 -6.87
N PRO A 240 0.77 21.29 -8.21
CA PRO A 240 1.07 22.57 -8.84
C PRO A 240 0.10 23.71 -8.47
N GLU A 241 -1.05 23.38 -7.89
CA GLU A 241 -2.13 24.31 -7.56
C GLU A 241 -2.52 24.31 -6.06
N GLY A 242 -1.73 23.66 -5.20
CA GLY A 242 -2.07 23.49 -3.78
C GLY A 242 -2.20 24.79 -2.97
N ASP A 243 -1.57 25.88 -3.44
CA ASP A 243 -1.64 27.21 -2.82
C ASP A 243 -2.79 28.09 -3.34
N LYS A 244 -3.48 27.69 -4.42
CA LYS A 244 -4.64 28.43 -4.91
C LYS A 244 -5.84 28.10 -4.02
N SER A 245 -6.06 28.93 -3.01
CA SER A 245 -7.30 28.92 -2.23
C SER A 245 -8.49 29.25 -3.15
N HIS A 246 -9.12 28.22 -3.71
CA HIS A 246 -10.43 28.38 -4.35
C HIS A 246 -11.42 28.74 -3.25
N LYS A 247 -11.76 30.03 -3.13
CA LYS A 247 -12.88 30.49 -2.31
C LYS A 247 -14.15 29.95 -2.96
N ILE A 248 -14.58 28.76 -2.55
CA ILE A 248 -15.91 28.25 -2.90
C ILE A 248 -16.91 29.25 -2.32
N LEU A 249 -17.48 30.08 -3.18
CA LEU A 249 -18.50 31.05 -2.79
C LEU A 249 -19.73 30.24 -2.36
N THR A 250 -19.89 30.03 -1.05
CA THR A 250 -20.99 29.27 -0.45
C THR A 250 -22.34 29.98 -0.54
N LYS A 251 -22.39 31.15 -1.19
CA LYS A 251 -23.60 31.91 -1.47
C LYS A 251 -23.70 32.17 -2.97
N PRO A 252 -24.59 31.50 -3.72
CA PRO A 252 -24.88 31.93 -5.09
C PRO A 252 -25.42 33.36 -5.03
N LYS A 253 -24.77 34.29 -5.73
CA LYS A 253 -25.28 35.66 -5.85
C LYS A 253 -26.45 35.60 -6.82
N LEU A 254 -27.67 35.76 -6.31
CA LEU A 254 -28.87 35.84 -7.14
C LEU A 254 -28.74 37.09 -8.03
N VAL A 255 -28.51 36.90 -9.32
CA VAL A 255 -28.49 37.98 -10.31
C VAL A 255 -29.81 37.90 -11.06
N THR A 256 -30.67 38.89 -10.86
CA THR A 256 -31.89 39.06 -11.65
C THR A 256 -31.52 39.75 -12.95
N VAL A 257 -31.58 39.02 -14.06
CA VAL A 257 -31.47 39.60 -15.40
C VAL A 257 -32.89 40.00 -15.84
N PRO A 258 -33.15 41.27 -16.20
CA PRO A 258 -34.45 41.64 -16.75
C PRO A 258 -34.54 41.10 -18.19
N ASP A 259 -35.42 40.12 -18.40
CA ASP A 259 -35.84 39.69 -19.74
C ASP A 259 -36.67 40.82 -20.38
N SER A 260 -36.33 41.24 -21.59
CA SER A 260 -37.00 42.35 -22.29
C SER A 260 -38.33 41.96 -22.94
N ASP A 261 -38.63 40.67 -23.07
CA ASP A 261 -39.78 40.20 -23.86
C ASP A 261 -40.94 39.59 -23.04
N ILE A 262 -40.74 39.39 -21.74
CA ILE A 262 -41.80 38.90 -20.83
C ILE A 262 -41.69 39.68 -19.53
N LEU A 263 -42.77 40.35 -19.12
CA LEU A 263 -42.91 41.02 -17.82
C LEU A 263 -42.95 40.01 -16.65
N GLN A 264 -42.00 39.08 -16.55
CA GLN A 264 -41.80 38.16 -15.44
C GLN A 264 -40.31 37.90 -15.20
N VAL A 265 -39.92 37.87 -13.92
CA VAL A 265 -38.53 37.71 -13.46
C VAL A 265 -38.14 36.22 -13.50
N CYS A 266 -37.31 35.83 -14.47
CA CYS A 266 -36.70 34.50 -14.52
C CYS A 266 -35.38 34.46 -13.74
N CYS A 267 -35.29 33.59 -12.73
CA CYS A 267 -34.04 33.36 -12.00
C CYS A 267 -33.22 32.26 -12.71
N ILE A 268 -32.13 32.63 -13.37
CA ILE A 268 -31.18 31.68 -13.97
C ILE A 268 -29.96 31.55 -13.06
N PHE A 269 -29.59 30.31 -12.73
CA PHE A 269 -28.35 30.02 -12.01
C PHE A 269 -27.17 30.03 -12.99
N LEU A 270 -26.34 31.06 -12.93
CA LEU A 270 -25.05 31.10 -13.63
C LEU A 270 -23.91 30.89 -12.62
N LEU A 271 -23.14 29.82 -12.84
CA LEU A 271 -21.83 29.64 -12.22
C LEU A 271 -20.82 30.46 -13.02
N ILE A 272 -20.43 31.62 -12.50
CA ILE A 272 -19.28 32.40 -12.98
C ILE A 272 -18.17 32.30 -11.92
#